data_AF-A0A949M8U7-F1
#
_entry.id   AF-A0A949M8U7-F1
#
_cell.length_a   1.000
_cell.length_b   1.000
_cell.length_c   1.000
_cell.angle_alpha   90.00
_cell.angle_beta   90.00
_cell.angle_gamma   90.00
#
_symmetry.space_group_name_H-M   'P 1'
#
loop_
_entity.id
_entity.type
_entity.pdbx_description
1 polymer ?
#
loop_
_entity_poly.entity_id
_entity_poly.type
_entity_poly.pdbx_seq_one_letter_code
_entity_poly.pdbx_strand_id
1 'polypeptide(L)'
;MSELILPGWEPGTVCLLATAGEEPHAIPVSTALRAGDRDVLLALGARRGALQRLREDPRVALAVLAAGDLAFTAHGEASVVADPLEGL
;
A
#
# COMPACT_ATOMS: atom_id res chain seq x y z
N MET A 1 19.76 16.57 3.05
CA MET A 1 18.57 16.04 2.37
C MET A 1 17.51 15.88 3.43
N SER A 2 16.32 16.48 3.27
CA SER A 2 15.24 16.29 4.25
C SER A 2 14.89 14.82 4.36
N GLU A 3 14.70 14.35 5.58
CA GLU A 3 14.23 13.00 5.82
C GLU A 3 12.81 12.88 5.22
N LEU A 4 12.65 12.04 4.19
CA LEU A 4 11.32 11.79 3.61
C LEU A 4 10.56 10.90 4.60
N ILE A 5 9.58 11.52 5.25
CA ILE A 5 8.64 10.90 6.20
C ILE A 5 7.27 10.92 5.55
N LEU A 6 6.54 9.81 5.64
CA LEU A 6 5.17 9.72 5.17
C LEU A 6 4.27 10.69 5.96
N PRO A 7 3.45 11.52 5.28
CA PRO A 7 2.41 12.31 5.93
C PRO A 7 1.49 11.42 6.77
N GLY A 8 0.87 11.97 7.81
CA GLY A 8 -0.16 11.25 8.57
C GLY A 8 -1.49 11.18 7.80
N TRP A 9 -2.22 10.08 7.94
CA TRP A 9 -3.61 9.94 7.50
C TRP A 9 -4.40 9.06 8.48
N GLU A 10 -5.73 9.21 8.47
CA GLU A 10 -6.62 8.47 9.37
C GLU A 10 -6.80 7.02 8.92
N PRO A 11 -6.84 6.03 9.84
CA PRO A 11 -7.24 4.67 9.52
C PRO A 11 -8.57 4.62 8.77
N GLY A 12 -8.68 3.79 7.74
CA GLY A 12 -9.85 3.73 6.86
C GLY A 12 -9.84 4.71 5.68
N THR A 13 -8.81 5.56 5.58
CA THR A 13 -8.59 6.40 4.39
C THR A 13 -8.51 5.54 3.13
N VAL A 14 -9.27 5.91 2.10
CA VAL A 14 -9.25 5.21 0.81
C VAL A 14 -7.93 5.53 0.10
N CYS A 15 -7.19 4.48 -0.21
CA CYS A 15 -5.94 4.54 -0.96
C CYS A 15 -6.07 3.71 -2.23
N LEU A 16 -5.17 3.95 -3.18
CA LEU A 16 -5.01 3.12 -4.39
C LEU A 16 -3.62 2.48 -4.33
N LEU A 17 -3.57 1.15 -4.26
CA LEU A 17 -2.32 0.39 -4.38
C LEU A 17 -2.14 0.00 -5.84
N ALA A 18 -1.10 0.53 -6.48
CA ALA A 18 -0.68 0.14 -7.82
C ALA A 18 0.52 -0.80 -7.76
N THR A 19 0.37 -2.02 -8.29
CA THR A 19 1.49 -2.95 -8.51
C THR A 19 2.16 -2.65 -9.84
N ALA A 20 3.49 -2.72 -9.89
CA ALA A 20 4.27 -2.63 -11.13
C ALA A 20 4.10 -3.90 -12.01
N GLY A 21 4.96 -4.05 -13.02
CA GLY A 21 4.94 -5.09 -14.04
C GLY A 21 4.62 -4.55 -15.44
N GLU A 22 4.62 -5.44 -16.45
CA GLU A 22 4.31 -5.07 -17.85
C GLU A 22 2.90 -4.48 -18.01
N GLU A 23 1.94 -4.96 -17.22
CA GLU A 23 0.59 -4.42 -17.13
C GLU A 23 0.31 -3.93 -15.71
N PRO A 24 0.66 -2.68 -15.33
CA PRO A 24 0.39 -2.16 -14.00
C PRO A 24 -1.08 -2.28 -13.61
N HIS A 25 -1.34 -2.61 -12.34
CA HIS A 25 -2.70 -2.83 -11.86
C HIS A 25 -2.93 -2.08 -10.55
N ALA A 26 -4.01 -1.30 -10.49
CA ALA A 26 -4.39 -0.53 -9.31
C ALA A 26 -5.66 -1.11 -8.65
N ILE A 27 -5.62 -1.25 -7.33
CA ILE A 27 -6.76 -1.67 -6.53
C ILE A 27 -7.06 -0.64 -5.43
N PRO A 28 -8.34 -0.34 -5.15
CA PRO A 28 -8.69 0.44 -3.97
C PRO A 28 -8.45 -0.40 -2.71
N VAL A 29 -7.86 0.22 -1.69
CA VAL A 29 -7.60 -0.37 -0.37
C VAL A 29 -7.96 0.64 0.72
N SER A 30 -8.63 0.20 1.77
CA SER A 30 -8.96 1.02 2.96
C SER A 30 -8.24 0.54 4.22
N THR A 31 -7.39 -0.47 4.09
CA THR A 31 -6.65 -1.14 5.17
C THR A 31 -5.23 -0.60 5.35
N ALA A 32 -4.88 0.49 4.65
CA ALA A 32 -3.56 1.10 4.69
C ALA A 32 -3.33 1.79 6.05
N LEU A 33 -2.40 1.25 6.84
CA LEU A 33 -2.00 1.78 8.14
C LEU A 33 -0.55 2.26 8.08
N ARG A 34 -0.31 3.51 8.47
CA ARG A 34 1.05 4.03 8.69
C ARG A 34 1.64 3.36 9.93
N ALA A 35 2.60 2.45 9.75
CA ALA A 35 3.24 1.68 10.82
C ALA A 35 4.58 2.28 11.29
N GLY A 36 5.10 3.24 10.54
CA GLY A 36 6.33 3.97 10.87
C GLY A 36 6.49 5.18 9.96
N ASP A 37 7.67 5.79 9.98
CA ASP A 37 7.94 6.98 9.17
C ASP A 37 8.00 6.69 7.66
N ARG A 38 8.23 5.43 7.29
CA ARG A 38 8.32 4.97 5.90
C ARG A 38 7.57 3.67 5.62
N ASP A 39 6.92 3.12 6.64
CA ASP A 39 6.31 1.80 6.58
C ASP A 39 4.79 1.90 6.56
N VAL A 40 4.18 1.14 5.65
CA VAL A 40 2.72 1.00 5.53
C VAL A 40 2.35 -0.47 5.58
N LEU A 41 1.42 -0.83 6.46
CA LEU A 41 0.83 -2.15 6.50
C LEU A 41 -0.51 -2.15 5.75
N LEU A 42 -0.75 -3.21 5.00
CA LEU A 42 -1.93 -3.38 4.15
C LEU A 42 -2.49 -4.78 4.38
N ALA A 43 -3.76 -4.87 4.74
CA ALA A 43 -4.48 -6.14 4.67
C ALA A 43 -5.13 -6.27 3.29
N LEU A 44 -4.67 -7.22 2.50
CA LEU A 44 -5.21 -7.50 1.17
C LEU A 44 -6.13 -8.72 1.26
N GLY A 45 -7.31 -8.63 0.64
CA GLY A 45 -8.19 -9.79 0.53
C GLY A 45 -7.51 -10.92 -0.26
N ALA A 46 -7.92 -12.16 -0.01
CA ALA A 46 -7.31 -13.39 -0.57
C ALA A 46 -7.41 -13.55 -2.11
N ARG A 47 -7.70 -12.49 -2.86
CA ARG A 47 -7.63 -12.53 -4.33
C ARG A 47 -6.18 -12.77 -4.75
N ARG A 48 -5.90 -14.00 -5.18
CA ARG A 48 -4.57 -14.51 -5.54
C ARG A 48 -3.79 -13.59 -6.49
N GLY A 49 -4.47 -12.88 -7.39
CA GLY A 49 -3.83 -12.02 -8.40
C GLY A 49 -2.97 -10.88 -7.83
N ALA A 50 -3.41 -10.19 -6.78
CA ALA A 50 -2.62 -9.07 -6.23
C ALA A 50 -1.36 -9.56 -5.50
N LEU A 51 -1.49 -10.60 -4.67
CA LEU A 51 -0.35 -11.20 -3.98
C LEU A 51 0.63 -11.88 -4.93
N GLN A 52 0.14 -12.53 -5.99
CA GLN A 52 0.98 -13.10 -7.03
C GLN A 52 1.82 -12.02 -7.72
N ARG A 53 1.20 -10.91 -8.13
CA ARG A 53 1.90 -9.80 -8.78
C ARG A 53 2.98 -9.20 -7.89
N LEU A 54 2.72 -9.04 -6.59
CA LEU A 54 3.71 -8.55 -5.63
C LEU A 54 4.89 -9.51 -5.45
N ARG A 55 4.66 -10.83 -5.58
CA ARG A 55 5.73 -11.84 -5.54
C ARG A 55 6.58 -11.81 -6.80
N GLU A 56 6.00 -11.44 -7.95
CA GLU A 56 6.68 -11.34 -9.23
C GLU A 56 7.47 -10.03 -9.37
N ASP A 57 6.88 -8.90 -8.93
CA ASP A 57 7.50 -7.58 -8.91
C ASP A 57 7.09 -6.83 -7.62
N PRO A 58 8.02 -6.60 -6.68
CA PRO A 58 7.69 -5.99 -5.40
C PRO A 58 7.43 -4.49 -5.50
N ARG A 59 7.73 -3.85 -6.63
CA ARG A 59 7.61 -2.39 -6.78
C ARG A 59 6.15 -1.97 -6.78
N VAL A 60 5.84 -0.96 -5.99
CA VAL A 60 4.49 -0.43 -5.82
C VAL A 60 4.47 1.08 -5.75
N ALA A 61 3.30 1.65 -6.04
CA ALA A 61 2.94 2.99 -5.66
C ALA A 61 1.65 2.96 -4.83
N LEU A 62 1.62 3.69 -3.72
CA LEU A 62 0.45 3.89 -2.89
C LEU A 62 0.02 5.35 -3.01
N ALA A 63 -1.09 5.60 -3.69
CA ALA A 63 -1.73 6.91 -3.68
C ALA A 63 -2.70 7.00 -2.50
N VAL A 64 -2.54 8.04 -1.68
CA VAL A 64 -3.33 8.29 -0.48
C VAL A 64 -4.15 9.56 -0.71
N LEU A 65 -5.48 9.44 -0.56
CA LEU A 65 -6.42 10.55 -0.67
C LEU A 65 -6.96 10.84 0.73
N ALA A 66 -6.16 11.55 1.54
CA ALA A 66 -6.48 11.81 2.94
C ALA A 66 -7.56 12.91 3.08
N ALA A 67 -8.11 13.03 4.28
CA ALA A 67 -9.01 14.13 4.60
C ALA A 67 -8.28 15.49 4.54
N GLY A 68 -9.05 16.55 4.27
CA GLY A 68 -8.49 17.91 4.08
C GLY A 68 -7.97 18.12 2.66
N ASP A 69 -6.86 18.85 2.53
CA ASP A 69 -6.20 19.18 1.26
C ASP A 69 -4.88 18.42 1.10
N LEU A 70 -4.87 17.14 1.47
CA LEU A 70 -3.69 16.27 1.41
C LEU A 70 -3.92 15.08 0.48
N ALA A 71 -3.19 15.07 -0.63
CA ALA A 71 -3.04 13.91 -1.48
C ALA A 71 -1.56 13.71 -1.81
N PHE A 72 -1.08 12.47 -1.73
CA PHE A 72 0.30 12.13 -2.08
C PHE A 72 0.41 10.72 -2.63
N THR A 73 1.51 10.46 -3.32
CA THR A 73 1.88 9.12 -3.80
C THR A 73 3.22 8.72 -3.19
N ALA A 74 3.24 7.60 -2.47
CA ALA A 74 4.46 6.98 -2.00
C ALA A 74 4.87 5.87 -2.97
N HIS A 75 6.10 5.94 -3.48
CA HIS A 75 6.71 4.86 -4.26
C HIS A 75 7.57 4.01 -3.33
N GLY A 76 7.52 2.70 -3.48
CA GLY A 76 8.29 1.80 -2.63
C GLY A 76 8.25 0.35 -3.12
N GLU A 77 8.66 -0.55 -2.23
CA GLU A 77 8.60 -1.98 -2.42
C GLU A 77 7.70 -2.61 -1.36
N ALA A 78 6.98 -3.67 -1.73
CA ALA A 78 6.11 -4.43 -0.84
C ALA A 78 6.61 -5.86 -0.70
N SER A 79 6.45 -6.41 0.50
CA SER A 79 6.71 -7.82 0.79
C SER A 79 5.53 -8.41 1.57
N VAL A 80 5.32 -9.71 1.42
CA VAL A 80 4.27 -10.44 2.14
C VAL A 80 4.80 -10.80 3.52
N VAL A 81 4.22 -10.19 4.56
CA VAL A 81 4.59 -10.46 5.97
C VAL A 81 3.84 -11.67 6.56
N ALA A 82 2.64 -11.98 6.05
CA ALA A 82 1.83 -13.13 6.43
C ALA A 82 0.83 -13.50 5.32
N ASP A 83 0.68 -14.80 5.01
CA ASP A 83 -0.32 -15.36 4.07
C ASP A 83 -0.54 -16.86 4.38
N PRO A 84 -1.65 -17.27 5.03
CA PRO A 84 -2.74 -16.42 5.49
C PRO A 84 -2.35 -15.57 6.71
N LEU A 85 -3.04 -14.45 6.92
CA LEU A 85 -2.96 -13.71 8.17
C LEU A 85 -3.91 -14.36 9.19
N GLU A 86 -3.38 -14.84 10.31
CA GLU A 86 -4.19 -15.47 11.36
C GLU A 86 -5.16 -14.47 12.01
N GLY A 87 -6.42 -14.88 12.22
CA GLY A 87 -7.43 -14.08 12.92
C GLY A 87 -8.25 -13.11 12.05
N LEU A 88 -8.10 -13.17 10.72
CA LEU A 88 -9.00 -12.53 9.74
C LEU A 88 -9.74 -13.57 8.89
#